data_AF-A0A6P1CI51-F1
#
_entry.id   AF-A0A6P1CI51-F1
#
_cell.length_a   1.000
_cell.length_b   1.000
_cell.length_c   1.000
_cell.angle_alpha   90.00
_cell.angle_beta   90.00
_cell.angle_gamma   90.00
#
_symmetry.space_group_name_H-M   'P 1'
#
loop_
_entity.id
_entity.type
_entity.pdbx_description
1 polymer ?
#
loop_
_entity_poly.entity_id
_entity_poly.type
_entity_poly.pdbx_seq_one_letter_code
_entity_poly.pdbx_strand_id
1 'polypeptide(L)'
;MSILPTKEKLLLACRTAPREQHPVLGAAHLLAGLHTKRRRLALGATTDIDRRRARLVLAVDRWVATELPIAHGGAHMHTETVGTVVDRLAMLSTRAHDTLLTAPPWLIHDAWESLAELAVGYEDLACEIGTGRRRLPRRAEP
;
A
#
# COMPACT_ATOMS: atom_id res chain seq x y z
N MET A 1 6.15 -15.45 -13.36
CA MET A 1 6.52 -14.03 -13.15
C MET A 1 5.42 -13.40 -12.31
N SER A 2 5.76 -12.84 -11.15
CA SER A 2 4.77 -12.16 -10.28
C SER A 2 4.25 -10.92 -11.01
N ILE A 3 2.92 -10.78 -11.08
CA ILE A 3 2.24 -9.60 -11.64
C ILE A 3 2.38 -8.40 -10.69
N LEU A 4 2.62 -8.65 -9.40
CA LEU A 4 2.82 -7.60 -8.40
C LEU A 4 4.28 -7.15 -8.31
N PRO A 5 4.54 -5.85 -8.08
CA PRO A 5 5.88 -5.33 -7.93
C PRO A 5 6.51 -5.78 -6.61
N THR A 6 7.84 -5.84 -6.55
CA THR A 6 8.56 -6.17 -5.31
C THR A 6 8.45 -5.05 -4.27
N LYS A 7 8.72 -5.37 -3.00
CA LYS A 7 8.68 -4.39 -1.92
C LYS A 7 9.65 -3.22 -2.17
N GLU A 8 10.83 -3.47 -2.74
CA GLU A 8 11.83 -2.43 -3.03
C GLU A 8 11.30 -1.42 -4.05
N LYS A 9 10.68 -1.91 -5.13
CA LYS A 9 10.05 -1.05 -6.13
C LYS A 9 8.93 -0.21 -5.52
N LEU A 10 8.14 -0.80 -4.62
CA LEU A 10 7.03 -0.11 -3.98
C LEU A 10 7.48 0.95 -2.98
N LEU A 11 8.48 0.63 -2.14
CA LEU A 11 9.12 1.57 -1.23
C LEU A 11 9.81 2.71 -1.99
N LEU A 12 10.44 2.42 -3.13
CA LEU A 12 10.99 3.44 -4.02
C LEU A 12 9.88 4.34 -4.58
N ALA A 13 8.79 3.76 -5.07
CA ALA A 13 7.66 4.51 -5.64
C ALA A 13 6.97 5.44 -4.61
N CYS A 14 6.98 5.07 -3.33
CA CYS A 14 6.49 5.95 -2.26
C CYS A 14 7.30 7.26 -2.16
N ARG A 15 8.57 7.25 -2.60
CA ARG A 15 9.48 8.40 -2.49
C ARG A 15 9.62 9.15 -3.80
N THR A 16 9.67 8.43 -4.91
CA THR A 16 9.96 8.97 -6.24
C THR A 16 8.91 8.50 -7.23
N ALA A 17 8.58 9.36 -8.20
CA ALA A 17 7.63 8.98 -9.24
C ALA A 17 8.17 7.75 -9.99
N PRO A 18 7.38 6.66 -10.10
CA PRO A 18 7.84 5.45 -10.77
C PRO A 18 8.07 5.73 -12.26
N ARG A 19 9.15 5.19 -12.81
CA ARG A 19 9.44 5.25 -14.26
C ARG A 19 8.62 4.24 -15.05
N GLU A 20 8.27 3.14 -14.40
CA GLU A 20 7.45 2.06 -14.95
C GLU A 20 5.96 2.42 -14.80
N GLN A 21 5.18 2.25 -15.86
CA GLN A 21 3.73 2.52 -15.86
C GLN A 21 2.95 1.39 -15.19
N HIS A 22 3.29 1.08 -13.93
CA HIS A 22 2.62 0.04 -13.15
C HIS A 22 1.57 0.69 -12.24
N PRO A 23 0.28 0.30 -12.30
CA PRO A 23 -0.80 0.96 -11.57
C PRO A 23 -0.60 0.95 -10.05
N VAL A 24 -0.08 -0.16 -9.50
CA VAL A 24 0.28 -0.26 -8.06
C VAL A 24 1.38 0.73 -7.67
N LEU A 25 2.43 0.89 -8.49
CA LEU A 25 3.52 1.83 -8.19
C LEU A 25 3.03 3.28 -8.29
N GLY A 26 2.22 3.59 -9.31
CA GLY A 26 1.60 4.91 -9.45
C GLY A 26 0.68 5.24 -8.27
N ALA A 27 -0.14 4.28 -7.83
CA ALA A 27 -0.98 4.44 -6.65
C ALA A 27 -0.14 4.67 -5.38
N ALA A 28 0.92 3.88 -5.15
CA ALA A 28 1.81 4.03 -4.00
C ALA A 28 2.42 5.44 -3.93
N HIS A 29 2.89 5.97 -5.06
CA HIS A 29 3.42 7.33 -5.15
C HIS A 29 2.38 8.39 -4.78
N LEU A 30 1.17 8.29 -5.35
CA LEU A 30 0.09 9.23 -5.08
C LEU A 30 -0.38 9.15 -3.63
N LEU A 31 -0.47 7.94 -3.05
CA LEU A 31 -0.84 7.72 -1.65
C LEU A 31 0.18 8.35 -0.70
N ALA A 32 1.48 8.21 -0.96
CA ALA A 32 2.53 8.83 -0.15
C ALA A 32 2.44 10.37 -0.18
N GLY A 33 2.17 10.94 -1.37
CA GLY A 33 1.90 12.37 -1.50
C GLY A 33 0.67 12.83 -0.72
N LEU A 34 -0.40 12.02 -0.69
CA LEU A 34 -1.60 12.31 0.10
C LEU A 34 -1.34 12.24 1.61
N HIS A 35 -0.59 11.25 2.08
CA HIS A 35 -0.20 11.14 3.50
C HIS A 35 0.68 12.32 3.93
N THR A 36 1.61 12.73 3.08
CA THR A 36 2.45 13.92 3.33
C THR A 36 1.61 15.18 3.47
N LYS A 37 0.63 15.39 2.57
CA LYS A 37 -0.30 16.52 2.64
C LYS A 37 -1.18 16.45 3.89
N ARG A 38 -1.71 15.27 4.21
CA ARG A 38 -2.59 15.05 5.37
C ARG A 38 -1.93 15.44 6.67
N ARG A 39 -0.63 15.13 6.84
CA ARG A 39 0.13 15.50 8.05
C ARG A 39 0.31 17.01 8.25
N ARG A 40 0.22 17.81 7.18
CA ARG A 40 0.38 19.26 7.24
C ARG A 40 -0.94 20.01 7.50
N LEU A 41 -2.08 19.33 7.42
CA LEU A 41 -3.40 19.93 7.55
C LEU A 41 -3.96 19.74 8.98
N ALA A 42 -4.76 20.71 9.41
CA ALA A 42 -5.49 20.63 10.67
C ALA A 42 -6.57 19.52 10.62
N LEU A 43 -6.91 18.98 11.78
CA LEU A 43 -7.99 18.00 11.95
C LEU A 43 -9.31 18.58 11.41
N GLY A 44 -9.94 17.90 10.46
CA GLY A 44 -11.19 18.34 9.79
C GLY A 44 -11.02 18.77 8.33
N ALA A 45 -9.81 19.11 7.88
CA ALA A 45 -9.53 19.46 6.48
C ALA A 45 -9.08 18.26 5.62
N THR A 46 -9.18 17.02 6.13
CA THR A 46 -8.62 15.82 5.48
C THR A 46 -9.64 15.02 4.67
N THR A 47 -10.93 15.37 4.71
CA THR A 47 -12.00 14.55 4.12
C THR A 47 -11.78 14.28 2.63
N ASP A 48 -11.34 15.28 1.85
CA ASP A 48 -11.06 15.08 0.42
C ASP A 48 -9.82 14.24 0.16
N ILE A 49 -8.82 14.34 1.03
CA ILE A 49 -7.64 13.47 1.01
C ILE A 49 -8.07 12.02 1.28
N ASP A 50 -8.90 11.81 2.30
CA ASP A 50 -9.37 10.48 2.69
C ASP A 50 -10.24 9.84 1.60
N ARG A 51 -11.10 10.62 0.93
CA ARG A 51 -11.84 10.18 -0.26
C ARG A 51 -10.91 9.83 -1.43
N ARG A 52 -9.89 10.65 -1.69
CA ARG A 52 -8.94 10.37 -2.78
C ARG A 52 -8.11 9.11 -2.49
N ARG A 53 -7.68 8.93 -1.24
CA ARG A 53 -6.98 7.73 -0.75
C ARG A 53 -7.84 6.48 -0.95
N ALA A 54 -9.09 6.49 -0.49
CA ALA A 54 -10.01 5.37 -0.67
C ALA A 54 -10.24 5.00 -2.15
N ARG A 55 -10.30 5.99 -3.05
CA ARG A 55 -10.40 5.74 -4.51
C ARG A 55 -9.16 5.08 -5.09
N LEU A 56 -7.96 5.46 -4.64
CA LEU A 56 -6.71 4.84 -5.08
C LEU A 56 -6.59 3.40 -4.58
N VAL A 57 -6.95 3.15 -3.33
CA VAL A 57 -7.03 1.79 -2.75
C VAL A 57 -7.95 0.91 -3.59
N LEU A 58 -9.17 1.39 -3.87
CA LEU A 58 -10.15 0.65 -4.68
C LEU A 58 -9.65 0.40 -6.11
N ALA A 59 -8.94 1.36 -6.71
CA ALA A 59 -8.39 1.20 -8.06
C ALA A 59 -7.31 0.11 -8.11
N VAL A 60 -6.44 0.03 -7.09
CA VAL A 60 -5.47 -1.06 -6.95
C VAL A 60 -6.20 -2.39 -6.81
N ASP A 61 -7.18 -2.48 -5.90
CA ASP A 61 -7.91 -3.72 -5.65
C ASP A 61 -8.63 -4.24 -6.91
N ARG A 62 -9.25 -3.34 -7.69
CA ARG A 62 -9.89 -3.69 -8.97
C ARG A 62 -8.90 -4.17 -10.01
N TRP A 63 -7.76 -3.50 -10.13
CA TRP A 63 -6.72 -3.94 -11.06
C TRP A 63 -6.19 -5.32 -10.67
N VAL A 64 -5.87 -5.54 -9.39
CA VAL A 64 -5.40 -6.84 -8.91
C VAL A 64 -6.45 -7.93 -9.14
N ALA A 65 -7.73 -7.65 -8.92
CA ALA A 65 -8.82 -8.59 -9.20
C ALA A 65 -9.02 -8.89 -10.71
N THR A 66 -8.58 -8.00 -11.60
CA THR A 66 -8.67 -8.17 -13.06
C THR A 66 -7.51 -9.00 -13.59
N GLU A 67 -6.30 -8.78 -13.07
CA GLU A 67 -5.09 -9.43 -13.55
C GLU A 67 -4.85 -10.82 -12.95
N LEU A 68 -5.49 -11.15 -11.81
CA LEU A 68 -5.35 -12.45 -11.17
C LEU A 68 -6.52 -13.38 -11.56
N PRO A 69 -6.24 -14.64 -11.94
CA PRO A 69 -7.26 -15.66 -12.11
C PRO A 69 -8.11 -15.79 -10.85
N ILE A 70 -9.43 -15.88 -11.03
CA ILE A 70 -10.40 -16.08 -9.95
C ILE A 70 -9.96 -17.28 -9.10
N ALA A 71 -9.46 -17.03 -7.89
CA ALA A 71 -8.96 -18.11 -7.04
C ALA A 71 -10.07 -19.11 -6.72
N HIS A 72 -9.75 -20.41 -6.73
CA HIS A 72 -10.70 -21.50 -6.60
C HIS A 72 -11.14 -21.66 -5.13
N GLY A 73 -12.46 -21.62 -4.89
CA GLY A 73 -13.25 -22.28 -3.84
C GLY A 73 -12.87 -22.28 -2.34
N GLY A 74 -11.63 -22.09 -1.91
CA GLY A 74 -11.21 -22.41 -0.54
C GLY A 74 -10.00 -21.65 0.02
N ALA A 75 -9.57 -20.54 -0.60
CA ALA A 75 -8.42 -19.77 -0.12
C ALA A 75 -8.76 -18.89 1.11
N HIS A 76 -7.86 -18.87 2.10
CA HIS A 76 -8.01 -18.15 3.38
C HIS A 76 -8.40 -16.67 3.20
N MET A 77 -9.42 -16.26 3.95
CA MET A 77 -9.95 -14.90 3.99
C MET A 77 -8.91 -13.97 4.65
N HIS A 78 -8.18 -13.18 3.86
CA HIS A 78 -7.41 -12.08 4.42
C HIS A 78 -8.33 -10.94 4.82
N THR A 79 -8.10 -10.37 5.99
CA THR A 79 -8.85 -9.23 6.52
C THR A 79 -8.54 -7.92 5.80
N GLU A 80 -7.44 -7.86 5.04
CA GLU A 80 -6.97 -6.67 4.33
C GLU A 80 -6.76 -6.93 2.83
N THR A 81 -7.05 -5.91 1.99
CA THR A 81 -6.84 -5.96 0.53
C THR A 81 -5.42 -5.52 0.15
N VAL A 82 -4.94 -5.88 -1.06
CA VAL A 82 -3.62 -5.41 -1.55
C VAL A 82 -3.58 -3.87 -1.55
N GLY A 83 -4.62 -3.20 -2.01
CA GLY A 83 -4.71 -1.75 -1.99
C GLY A 83 -4.61 -1.18 -0.57
N THR A 84 -5.18 -1.84 0.43
CA THR A 84 -5.08 -1.44 1.84
C THR A 84 -3.64 -1.58 2.36
N VAL A 85 -2.97 -2.68 2.03
CA VAL A 85 -1.55 -2.89 2.38
C VAL A 85 -0.66 -1.83 1.74
N VAL A 86 -0.90 -1.50 0.47
CA VAL A 86 -0.17 -0.44 -0.25
C VAL A 86 -0.41 0.94 0.37
N ASP A 87 -1.64 1.26 0.81
CA ASP A 87 -1.93 2.51 1.54
C ASP A 87 -1.16 2.59 2.87
N ARG A 88 -1.13 1.50 3.64
CA ARG A 88 -0.39 1.44 4.91
C ARG A 88 1.12 1.55 4.68
N LEU A 89 1.66 0.93 3.63
CA LEU A 89 3.07 1.09 3.25
C LEU A 89 3.40 2.55 2.90
N ALA A 90 2.55 3.21 2.10
CA ALA A 90 2.73 4.61 1.76
C ALA A 90 2.67 5.53 3.01
N MET A 91 1.77 5.23 3.95
CA MET A 91 1.65 5.94 5.22
C MET A 91 2.90 5.77 6.09
N LEU A 92 3.34 4.53 6.32
CA LEU A 92 4.51 4.22 7.16
C LEU A 92 5.79 4.73 6.51
N SER A 93 5.92 4.63 5.19
CA SER A 93 7.06 5.20 4.45
C SER A 93 7.14 6.71 4.69
N THR A 94 6.04 7.42 4.53
CA THR A 94 5.98 8.87 4.80
C THR A 94 6.37 9.17 6.26
N ARG A 95 5.77 8.46 7.22
CA ARG A 95 6.08 8.63 8.65
C ARG A 95 7.56 8.39 8.97
N ALA A 96 8.14 7.28 8.52
CA ALA A 96 9.53 6.92 8.78
C ALA A 96 10.50 8.00 8.25
N HIS A 97 10.25 8.53 7.05
CA HIS A 97 11.08 9.61 6.49
C HIS A 97 10.90 10.93 7.26
N ASP A 98 9.69 11.26 7.69
CA ASP A 98 9.45 12.45 8.51
C ASP A 98 10.18 12.37 9.86
N THR A 99 10.23 11.19 10.48
CA THR A 99 10.94 11.02 11.77
C THR A 99 12.42 11.38 11.68
N LEU A 100 13.08 11.15 10.54
CA LEU A 100 14.50 11.50 10.36
C LEU A 100 14.77 13.01 10.54
N LEU A 101 13.79 13.86 10.32
CA LEU A 101 13.94 15.32 10.40
C LEU A 101 13.59 15.89 11.77
N THR A 102 12.72 15.21 12.53
CA THR A 102 12.05 15.83 13.69
C THR A 102 12.05 14.99 14.96
N ALA A 103 12.43 13.71 14.90
CA ALA A 103 12.18 12.76 15.98
C ALA A 103 13.44 12.33 16.73
N PRO A 104 13.30 11.90 18.00
CA PRO A 104 14.38 11.28 18.75
C PRO A 104 14.73 9.88 18.20
N PRO A 105 15.94 9.35 18.45
CA PRO A 105 16.43 8.10 17.85
C PRO A 105 15.54 6.87 18.06
N TRP A 106 14.91 6.73 19.22
CA TRP A 106 14.03 5.58 19.51
C TRP A 106 12.75 5.60 18.66
N LEU A 107 12.19 6.78 18.37
CA LEU A 107 10.99 6.93 17.55
C LEU A 107 11.31 6.75 16.05
N ILE A 108 12.53 7.09 15.65
CA ILE A 108 13.06 6.74 14.32
C ILE A 108 13.08 5.21 14.22
N HIS A 109 13.71 4.52 15.16
CA HIS A 109 13.81 3.05 15.13
C HIS A 109 12.44 2.37 15.01
N ASP A 110 11.48 2.72 15.86
CA ASP A 110 10.10 2.20 15.84
C ASP A 110 9.41 2.40 14.48
N ALA A 111 9.56 3.58 13.87
CA ALA A 111 8.93 3.88 12.59
C ALA A 111 9.55 3.07 11.43
N TRP A 112 10.87 2.86 11.46
CA TRP A 112 11.57 2.06 10.45
C TRP A 112 11.33 0.55 10.63
N GLU A 113 11.22 0.06 11.86
CA GLU A 113 10.86 -1.32 12.19
C GLU A 113 9.44 -1.64 11.68
N SER A 114 8.46 -0.80 12.03
CA SER A 114 7.07 -0.94 11.53
C SER A 114 7.00 -0.96 10.00
N LEU A 115 7.80 -0.13 9.32
CA LEU A 115 7.87 -0.10 7.86
C LEU A 115 8.46 -1.40 7.28
N ALA A 116 9.53 -1.91 7.90
CA ALA A 116 10.19 -3.13 7.47
C ALA A 116 9.27 -4.36 7.63
N GLU A 117 8.59 -4.49 8.77
CA GLU A 117 7.63 -5.57 9.03
C GLU A 117 6.54 -5.61 7.96
N LEU A 118 5.92 -4.45 7.66
CA LEU A 118 4.86 -4.39 6.67
C LEU A 118 5.40 -4.65 5.24
N ALA A 119 6.63 -4.25 4.94
CA ALA A 119 7.26 -4.50 3.64
C ALA A 119 7.54 -6.00 3.43
N VAL A 120 7.95 -6.72 4.47
CA VAL A 120 8.08 -8.18 4.43
C VAL A 120 6.71 -8.83 4.24
N GLY A 121 5.69 -8.43 5.02
CA GLY A 121 4.34 -8.98 4.87
C GLY A 121 3.72 -8.74 3.49
N TYR A 122 4.05 -7.62 2.83
CA TYR A 122 3.66 -7.37 1.43
C TYR A 122 4.36 -8.29 0.44
N GLU A 123 5.65 -8.57 0.63
CA GLU A 123 6.40 -9.47 -0.24
C GLU A 123 5.85 -10.90 -0.15
N ASP A 124 5.56 -11.37 1.05
CA ASP A 124 4.89 -12.65 1.27
C ASP A 124 3.51 -12.68 0.60
N LEU A 125 2.70 -11.63 0.78
CA LEU A 125 1.41 -11.47 0.10
C LEU A 125 1.55 -11.52 -1.42
N ALA A 126 2.52 -10.83 -2.00
CA ALA A 126 2.76 -10.79 -3.44
C ALA A 126 3.20 -12.16 -3.97
N CYS A 127 4.04 -12.87 -3.23
CA CYS A 127 4.46 -14.23 -3.54
C CYS A 127 3.28 -15.22 -3.48
N GLU A 128 2.49 -15.17 -2.41
CA GLU A 128 1.29 -16.00 -2.25
C GLU A 128 0.25 -15.75 -3.35
N ILE A 129 0.07 -14.49 -3.75
CA ILE A 129 -0.80 -14.12 -4.86
C ILE A 129 -0.25 -14.64 -6.20
N GLY A 130 1.05 -14.42 -6.46
CA GLY A 130 1.69 -14.84 -7.71
C GLY A 130 1.75 -16.36 -7.88
N THR A 131 1.71 -17.11 -6.79
CA THR A 131 1.63 -18.59 -6.77
C THR A 131 0.20 -19.12 -6.75
N GLY A 132 -0.82 -18.24 -6.77
CA GLY A 132 -2.24 -18.62 -6.78
C GLY A 132 -2.79 -19.11 -5.43
N ARG A 133 -2.10 -18.82 -4.32
CA ARG A 133 -2.43 -19.32 -2.97
C ARG A 133 -3.36 -18.39 -2.16
N ARG A 134 -3.70 -17.18 -2.64
CA ARG A 134 -4.56 -16.19 -1.93
C ARG A 134 -5.74 -15.63 -2.76
N ARG A 135 -6.89 -15.41 -2.10
CA ARG A 135 -8.06 -14.63 -2.60
C ARG A 135 -8.06 -13.21 -2.01
N LEU A 136 -8.46 -12.23 -2.82
CA LEU A 136 -8.86 -10.90 -2.34
C LEU A 136 -10.39 -10.86 -2.13
N PRO A 137 -10.90 -10.13 -1.13
CA PRO A 137 -12.33 -10.05 -0.88
C PRO A 137 -13.02 -9.31 -2.02
N ARG A 138 -13.97 -9.99 -2.68
CA ARG A 138 -14.96 -9.34 -3.54
C ARG A 138 -16.01 -8.72 -2.62
N ARG A 139 -16.02 -7.40 -2.48
CA ARG A 139 -17.12 -6.71 -1.79
C ARG A 139 -18.38 -6.85 -2.65
N ALA A 140 -19.44 -7.43 -2.09
CA ALA A 140 -20.74 -7.49 -2.73
C ALA A 140 -21.23 -6.07 -3.06
N GLU A 141 -21.57 -5.83 -4.32
CA GLU A 141 -22.29 -4.63 -4.74
C GLU A 141 -23.75 -4.75 -4.28
N PRO A 142 -24.40 -3.65 -3.85
CA PRO A 142 -25.82 -3.64 -3.49
C PRO A 142 -26.73 -3.81 -4.71
#